data_AF-A0A8J7CDY9-F1
#
_entry.id   AF-A0A8J7CDY9-F1
#
_cell.length_a   1.000
_cell.length_b   1.000
_cell.length_c   1.000
_cell.angle_alpha   90.00
_cell.angle_beta   90.00
_cell.angle_gamma   90.00
#
_symmetry.space_group_name_H-M   'P 1'
#
loop_
_entity.id
_entity.type
_entity.pdbx_description
1 polymer ?
#
loop_
_entity_poly.entity_id
_entity_poly.type
_entity_poly.pdbx_seq_one_letter_code
_entity_poly.pdbx_strand_id
1 'polypeptide(L)'
;MKDALKAIGKSGDIDLILATERQFLENEVEKYASGGTAKGSLQEALDGLLVTEKLVAKVRDPQTYRAVDEAYTRPRSRVGGLPRDEARQFFGSHAARLVNLDKARMTPEERALIQQRKLNIRAAEKTYIALQEAALGRERPAPAKGPALER
;
A
#
# COMPACT_ATOMS: atom_id res chain seq x y z
N MET A 1 1.85 -19.95 5.45
CA MET A 1 2.31 -18.63 4.92
C MET A 1 1.15 -17.78 4.41
N LYS A 2 0.36 -18.22 3.43
CA LYS A 2 -0.78 -17.46 2.88
C LYS A 2 -1.79 -17.00 3.95
N ASP A 3 -2.16 -17.85 4.89
CA ASP A 3 -3.12 -17.50 5.94
C ASP A 3 -2.58 -16.42 6.89
N ALA A 4 -1.28 -16.44 7.18
CA ALA A 4 -0.62 -15.39 7.94
C ALA A 4 -0.67 -14.04 7.19
N LEU A 5 -0.41 -14.03 5.87
CA LEU A 5 -0.56 -12.81 5.07
C LEU A 5 -1.99 -12.31 5.02
N LYS A 6 -2.96 -13.23 4.94
CA LYS A 6 -4.38 -12.87 4.98
C LYS A 6 -4.75 -12.23 6.32
N ALA A 7 -4.23 -12.75 7.43
CA ALA A 7 -4.41 -12.15 8.75
C ALA A 7 -3.78 -10.75 8.83
N ILE A 8 -2.56 -10.57 8.31
CA ILE A 8 -1.88 -9.27 8.24
C ILE A 8 -2.73 -8.26 7.45
N GLY A 9 -3.21 -8.61 6.24
CA GLY A 9 -4.06 -7.72 5.46
C GLY A 9 -5.38 -7.38 6.15
N LYS A 10 -5.97 -8.33 6.89
CA LYS A 10 -7.20 -8.12 7.66
C LYS A 10 -7.02 -7.23 8.88
N SER A 11 -5.81 -7.18 9.46
CA SER A 11 -5.54 -6.33 10.62
C SER A 11 -5.73 -4.84 10.31
N GLY A 12 -5.56 -4.44 9.04
CA GLY A 12 -5.56 -3.04 8.63
C GLY A 12 -4.33 -2.25 9.12
N ASP A 13 -3.41 -2.90 9.83
CA ASP A 13 -2.16 -2.32 10.30
C ASP A 13 -1.23 -2.07 9.11
N ILE A 14 -1.18 -0.81 8.70
CA ILE A 14 -0.40 -0.37 7.55
C ILE A 14 1.10 -0.57 7.76
N ASP A 15 1.61 -0.42 8.99
CA ASP A 15 3.03 -0.58 9.27
C ASP A 15 3.42 -2.06 9.15
N LEU A 16 2.59 -2.95 9.70
CA LEU A 16 2.80 -4.39 9.57
C LEU A 16 2.71 -4.87 8.12
N ILE A 17 1.76 -4.35 7.35
CA ILE A 17 1.62 -4.69 5.92
C ILE A 17 2.87 -4.24 5.14
N LEU A 18 3.35 -3.01 5.35
CA LEU A 18 4.52 -2.47 4.66
C LEU A 18 5.80 -3.20 5.06
N ALA A 19 6.01 -3.47 6.36
CA ALA A 19 7.15 -4.22 6.86
C ALA A 19 7.19 -5.64 6.29
N THR A 20 6.04 -6.30 6.20
CA THR A 20 5.92 -7.63 5.59
C THR A 20 6.27 -7.58 4.10
N GLU A 21 5.79 -6.56 3.38
CA GLU A 21 6.08 -6.43 1.95
C GLU A 21 7.56 -6.11 1.68
N ARG A 22 8.18 -5.28 2.53
CA ARG A 22 9.61 -5.01 2.51
C ARG A 22 10.42 -6.30 2.56
N GLN A 23 10.09 -7.21 3.48
CA GLN A 23 10.76 -8.52 3.56
C GLN A 23 10.62 -9.33 2.26
N PHE A 24 9.45 -9.31 1.61
CA PHE A 24 9.31 -9.98 0.31
C PHE A 24 10.19 -9.35 -0.77
N LEU A 25 10.23 -8.02 -0.84
CA LEU A 25 11.06 -7.32 -1.82
C LEU A 25 12.55 -7.56 -1.60
N GLU A 26 13.01 -7.55 -0.35
CA GLU A 26 14.40 -7.85 0.03
C GLU A 26 14.76 -9.30 -0.36
N ASN A 27 13.91 -10.26 -0.03
CA ASN A 27 14.10 -11.67 -0.44
C ASN A 27 14.10 -11.84 -1.97
N GLU A 28 13.26 -11.08 -2.69
CA GLU A 28 13.25 -11.09 -4.16
C GLU A 28 14.56 -10.51 -4.72
N VAL A 29 15.09 -9.44 -4.14
CA VAL A 29 16.39 -8.86 -4.54
C VAL A 29 17.51 -9.87 -4.35
N GLU A 30 17.55 -10.55 -3.20
CA GLU A 30 18.55 -11.60 -2.94
C GLU A 30 18.43 -12.75 -3.95
N LYS A 31 17.21 -13.19 -4.24
CA LYS A 31 16.93 -14.31 -5.15
C LYS A 31 17.21 -13.98 -6.63
N TYR A 32 16.96 -12.74 -7.05
CA TYR A 32 17.07 -12.29 -8.45
C TYR A 32 18.28 -11.38 -8.71
N ALA A 33 19.27 -11.38 -7.80
CA ALA A 33 20.43 -10.48 -7.79
C ALA A 33 21.23 -10.42 -9.12
N SER A 34 21.07 -11.41 -10.00
CA SER A 34 21.81 -11.58 -11.26
C SER A 34 21.06 -11.17 -12.55
N GLY A 35 19.80 -10.70 -12.51
CA GLY A 35 19.01 -10.38 -13.71
C GLY A 35 18.67 -8.90 -13.91
N GLY A 36 19.17 -8.29 -15.00
CA GLY A 36 19.05 -6.85 -15.37
C GLY A 36 17.74 -6.11 -15.03
N THR A 37 16.82 -5.95 -15.98
CA THR A 37 15.60 -5.09 -15.85
C THR A 37 14.74 -5.39 -14.61
N ALA A 38 14.76 -6.63 -14.11
CA ALA A 38 14.07 -7.02 -12.87
C ALA A 38 14.65 -6.33 -11.62
N LYS A 39 15.96 -6.10 -11.58
CA LYS A 39 16.65 -5.40 -10.49
C LYS A 39 16.23 -3.93 -10.40
N GLY A 40 16.05 -3.25 -11.54
CA GLY A 40 15.58 -1.86 -11.59
C GLY A 40 14.18 -1.70 -10.99
N SER A 41 13.23 -2.53 -11.44
CA SER A 41 11.86 -2.51 -10.91
C SER A 41 11.77 -2.90 -9.43
N LEU A 42 12.64 -3.80 -8.96
CA LEU A 42 12.74 -4.15 -7.54
C LEU A 42 13.27 -3.01 -6.69
N GLN A 43 14.33 -2.33 -7.15
CA GLN A 43 14.88 -1.18 -6.44
C GLN A 43 13.88 -0.02 -6.37
N GLU A 44 13.20 0.28 -7.48
CA GLU A 44 12.13 1.29 -7.50
C GLU A 44 11.00 0.97 -6.52
N ALA A 45 10.64 -0.31 -6.36
CA ALA A 45 9.66 -0.74 -5.39
C ALA A 45 10.14 -0.54 -3.94
N LEU A 46 11.41 -0.84 -3.64
CA LEU A 46 12.01 -0.60 -2.32
C LEU A 46 12.11 0.89 -1.98
N ASP A 47 12.54 1.70 -2.93
CA ASP A 47 12.66 3.15 -2.76
C ASP A 47 11.27 3.78 -2.55
N GLY A 48 10.29 3.36 -3.36
CA GLY A 48 8.90 3.77 -3.21
C GLY A 48 8.29 3.36 -1.86
N LEU A 49 8.61 2.16 -1.37
CA LEU A 49 8.17 1.68 -0.06
C LEU A 49 8.76 2.54 1.06
N LEU A 50 10.05 2.88 1.00
CA LEU A 50 10.71 3.73 1.99
C LEU A 50 10.13 5.15 2.01
N VAL A 51 9.80 5.72 0.86
CA VAL A 51 9.09 7.00 0.79
C VAL A 51 7.68 6.88 1.38
N THR A 52 7.00 5.76 1.12
CA THR A 52 5.66 5.48 1.65
C THR A 52 5.67 5.41 3.17
N GLU A 53 6.61 4.70 3.80
CA GLU A 53 6.73 4.65 5.26
C GLU A 53 6.93 6.04 5.88
N LYS A 54 7.75 6.89 5.25
CA LYS A 54 7.93 8.28 5.69
C LYS A 54 6.63 9.10 5.58
N LEU A 55 5.85 8.90 4.52
CA LEU A 55 4.56 9.54 4.33
C LEU A 55 3.50 9.02 5.31
N VAL A 56 3.52 7.73 5.66
CA VAL A 56 2.68 7.15 6.72
C VAL A 56 2.98 7.82 8.07
N ALA A 57 4.25 8.06 8.39
CA ALA A 57 4.60 8.81 9.60
C ALA A 57 4.08 10.26 9.56
N LYS A 58 4.19 10.94 8.40
CA LYS A 58 3.71 12.31 8.22
C LYS A 58 2.19 12.43 8.30
N VAL A 59 1.43 11.52 7.69
CA VAL A 59 -0.05 11.59 7.65
C VAL A 59 -0.67 11.40 9.03
N ARG A 60 0.04 10.74 9.95
CA ARG A 60 -0.39 10.61 11.35
C ARG A 60 -0.29 11.91 12.14
N ASP A 61 0.45 12.90 11.64
CA ASP A 61 0.48 14.26 12.19
C ASP A 61 -0.28 15.23 11.25
N PRO A 62 -1.50 15.66 11.63
CA PRO A 62 -2.28 16.60 10.84
C PRO A 62 -1.54 17.89 10.48
N GLN A 63 -0.68 18.43 11.36
CA GLN A 63 0.04 19.66 11.08
C GLN A 63 1.08 19.45 9.97
N THR A 64 1.87 18.40 10.09
CA THR A 64 2.87 18.03 9.08
C THR A 64 2.20 17.67 7.75
N TYR A 65 1.07 16.96 7.77
CA TYR A 65 0.43 16.49 6.54
C TYR A 65 -0.27 17.61 5.75
N ARG A 66 -0.73 18.69 6.40
CA ARG A 66 -1.28 19.85 5.69
C ARG A 66 -0.29 20.47 4.70
N ALA A 67 0.98 20.57 5.07
CA ALA A 67 2.02 21.06 4.16
C ALA A 67 2.19 20.15 2.92
N VAL A 68 2.01 18.83 3.09
CA VAL A 68 1.96 17.89 1.97
C VAL A 68 0.73 18.16 1.11
N ASP A 69 -0.46 18.32 1.71
CA ASP A 69 -1.70 18.59 0.98
C ASP A 69 -1.64 19.87 0.13
N GLU A 70 -1.06 20.93 0.69
CA GLU A 70 -0.90 22.24 0.05
C GLU A 70 0.06 22.19 -1.15
N ALA A 71 1.04 21.28 -1.16
CA ALA A 71 1.92 21.09 -2.31
C ALA A 71 1.18 20.51 -3.55
N TYR A 72 0.03 19.86 -3.35
CA TYR A 72 -0.74 19.17 -4.39
C TYR A 72 -1.96 19.98 -4.86
N THR A 73 -1.76 21.21 -5.34
CA THR A 73 -2.85 22.15 -5.69
C THR A 73 -3.62 21.81 -6.98
N ARG A 74 -3.00 21.13 -7.94
CA ARG A 74 -3.60 20.93 -9.27
C ARG A 74 -4.61 19.78 -9.26
N PRO A 75 -5.74 19.88 -9.99
CA PRO A 75 -6.72 18.79 -10.07
C PRO A 75 -6.12 17.45 -10.52
N ARG A 76 -5.18 17.48 -11.49
CA ARG A 76 -4.49 16.27 -11.99
C ARG A 76 -3.60 15.57 -10.97
N SER A 77 -3.19 16.26 -9.90
CA SER A 77 -2.36 15.71 -8.83
C SER A 77 -3.21 15.27 -7.62
N ARG A 78 -4.54 15.18 -7.77
CA ARG A 78 -5.47 14.79 -6.71
C ARG A 78 -6.40 13.68 -7.21
N VAL A 79 -6.87 12.82 -6.30
CA VAL A 79 -7.91 11.81 -6.55
C VAL A 79 -8.83 11.77 -5.34
N GLY A 80 -10.15 11.89 -5.56
CA GLY A 80 -11.12 12.00 -4.48
C GLY A 80 -10.93 13.26 -3.62
N GLY A 81 -10.37 14.33 -4.19
CA GLY A 81 -10.04 15.55 -3.46
C GLY A 81 -8.81 15.46 -2.55
N LEU A 82 -8.16 14.30 -2.44
CA LEU A 82 -6.94 14.07 -1.65
C LEU A 82 -5.69 14.10 -2.55
N PRO A 83 -4.51 14.42 -2.00
CA PRO A 83 -3.23 14.36 -2.73
C PRO A 83 -3.00 12.98 -3.35
N ARG A 84 -2.59 12.94 -4.62
CA ARG A 84 -2.03 11.73 -5.24
C ARG A 84 -0.51 11.74 -5.01
N ASP A 85 -0.15 11.71 -3.73
CA ASP A 85 1.23 11.72 -3.27
C ASP A 85 1.98 10.42 -3.63
N GLU A 86 3.26 10.39 -3.32
CA GLU A 86 4.17 9.30 -3.65
C GLU A 86 3.74 7.97 -3.01
N ALA A 87 3.13 8.00 -1.81
CA ALA A 87 2.55 6.83 -1.18
C ALA A 87 1.39 6.25 -2.01
N ARG A 88 0.46 7.11 -2.46
CA ARG A 88 -0.63 6.66 -3.35
C ARG A 88 -0.13 6.18 -4.71
N GLN A 89 0.91 6.80 -5.24
CA GLN A 89 1.55 6.35 -6.48
C GLN A 89 2.20 4.96 -6.28
N PHE A 90 2.90 4.75 -5.18
CA PHE A 90 3.52 3.48 -4.82
C PHE A 90 2.47 2.36 -4.68
N PHE A 91 1.39 2.54 -3.93
CA PHE A 91 0.36 1.50 -3.81
C PHE A 91 -0.21 1.08 -5.17
N GLY A 92 -0.44 2.05 -6.05
CA GLY A 92 -0.92 1.82 -7.41
C GLY A 92 0.10 1.07 -8.28
N SER A 93 1.33 1.57 -8.36
CA SER A 93 2.39 0.99 -9.19
C SER A 93 2.82 -0.38 -8.69
N HIS A 94 2.96 -0.56 -7.38
CA HIS A 94 3.37 -1.83 -6.79
C HIS A 94 2.29 -2.91 -6.92
N ALA A 95 1.01 -2.56 -6.75
CA ALA A 95 -0.07 -3.50 -7.04
C ALA A 95 -0.08 -3.93 -8.52
N ALA A 96 0.29 -3.04 -9.45
CA ALA A 96 0.45 -3.39 -10.86
C ALA A 96 1.70 -4.25 -11.11
N ARG A 97 2.83 -3.93 -10.48
CA ARG A 97 4.04 -4.76 -10.49
C ARG A 97 3.73 -6.20 -10.07
N LEU A 98 3.03 -6.38 -8.95
CA LEU A 98 2.62 -7.71 -8.46
C LEU A 98 1.76 -8.47 -9.48
N VAL A 99 0.88 -7.79 -10.23
CA VAL A 99 0.09 -8.41 -11.31
C VAL A 99 0.95 -8.81 -12.51
N ASN A 100 2.01 -8.05 -12.76
CA ASN A 100 2.92 -8.25 -13.89
C ASN A 100 4.08 -9.20 -13.56
N LEU A 101 4.22 -9.65 -12.30
CA LEU A 101 5.12 -10.74 -11.96
C LEU A 101 4.72 -11.98 -12.79
N ASP A 102 5.66 -12.42 -13.61
CA ASP A 102 5.49 -13.28 -14.78
C ASP A 102 4.55 -14.48 -14.56
N LYS A 103 3.48 -14.53 -15.35
CA LYS A 103 2.38 -15.51 -15.23
C LYS A 103 2.69 -16.85 -15.88
N ALA A 104 3.78 -16.95 -16.66
CA ALA A 104 4.00 -18.10 -17.52
C ALA A 104 4.54 -19.36 -16.81
N ARG A 105 5.04 -19.26 -15.55
CA ARG A 105 5.68 -20.39 -14.84
C ARG A 105 5.38 -20.50 -13.34
N MET A 106 4.41 -19.76 -12.82
CA MET A 106 4.08 -19.82 -11.39
C MET A 106 3.19 -21.00 -11.04
N THR A 107 3.54 -21.67 -9.94
CA THR A 107 2.69 -22.65 -9.27
C THR A 107 1.39 -22.00 -8.76
N PRO A 108 0.30 -22.77 -8.58
CA PRO A 108 -0.92 -22.26 -7.93
C PRO A 108 -0.66 -21.55 -6.59
N GLU A 109 0.29 -22.06 -5.81
CA GLU A 109 0.68 -21.55 -4.50
C GLU A 109 1.34 -20.16 -4.61
N GLU A 110 2.29 -19.99 -5.54
CA GLU A 110 2.94 -18.70 -5.80
C GLU A 110 1.94 -17.66 -6.31
N ARG A 111 1.02 -18.06 -7.19
CA ARG A 111 -0.06 -17.18 -7.65
C ARG A 111 -0.94 -16.75 -6.50
N ALA A 112 -1.34 -17.67 -5.63
CA ALA A 112 -2.15 -17.35 -4.46
C ALA A 112 -1.42 -16.41 -3.48
N LEU A 113 -0.10 -16.57 -3.33
CA LEU A 113 0.74 -15.71 -2.51
C LEU A 113 0.78 -14.28 -3.05
N ILE A 114 1.04 -14.11 -4.35
CA ILE A 114 1.08 -12.79 -5.00
C ILE A 114 -0.27 -12.10 -4.97
N GLN A 115 -1.36 -12.84 -5.20
CA GLN A 115 -2.70 -12.27 -5.04
C GLN A 115 -2.94 -11.80 -3.61
N GLN A 116 -2.50 -12.55 -2.60
CA GLN A 116 -2.64 -12.13 -1.22
C GLN A 116 -1.80 -10.88 -0.90
N ARG A 117 -0.56 -10.79 -1.38
CA ARG A 117 0.27 -9.58 -1.26
C ARG A 117 -0.41 -8.36 -1.89
N LYS A 118 -0.95 -8.52 -3.10
CA LYS A 118 -1.72 -7.45 -3.77
C LYS A 118 -2.92 -7.01 -2.93
N LEU A 119 -3.68 -7.95 -2.37
CA LEU A 119 -4.81 -7.62 -1.50
C LEU A 119 -4.37 -6.84 -0.26
N ASN A 120 -3.23 -7.21 0.34
CA ASN A 120 -2.67 -6.50 1.49
C ASN A 120 -2.25 -5.08 1.10
N ILE A 121 -1.58 -4.89 -0.03
CA ILE A 121 -1.22 -3.56 -0.56
C ILE A 121 -2.45 -2.69 -0.80
N ARG A 122 -3.55 -3.26 -1.30
CA ARG A 122 -4.83 -2.53 -1.43
C ARG A 122 -5.49 -2.24 -0.09
N ALA A 123 -5.29 -3.07 0.93
CA ALA A 123 -5.75 -2.79 2.29
C ALA A 123 -4.95 -1.62 2.89
N ALA A 124 -3.63 -1.63 2.76
CA ALA A 124 -2.76 -0.52 3.17
C ALA A 124 -3.12 0.79 2.47
N GLU A 125 -3.39 0.77 1.15
CA GLU A 125 -3.84 1.95 0.40
C GLU A 125 -5.13 2.54 0.98
N LYS A 126 -6.11 1.69 1.33
CA LYS A 126 -7.36 2.13 1.94
C LYS A 126 -7.14 2.72 3.33
N THR A 127 -6.31 2.08 4.17
CA THR A 127 -5.94 2.61 5.48
C THR A 127 -5.25 3.96 5.33
N TYR A 128 -4.31 4.09 4.38
CA TYR A 128 -3.62 5.36 4.12
C TYR A 128 -4.57 6.46 3.69
N ILE A 129 -5.51 6.19 2.78
CA ILE A 129 -6.53 7.15 2.37
C ILE A 129 -7.37 7.60 3.57
N ALA A 130 -7.78 6.68 4.45
CA ALA A 130 -8.51 7.04 5.67
C ALA A 130 -7.67 7.94 6.60
N LEU A 131 -6.35 7.67 6.73
CA LEU A 131 -5.44 8.55 7.47
C LEU A 131 -5.34 9.93 6.81
N GLN A 132 -5.29 10.03 5.48
CA GLN A 132 -5.31 11.31 4.77
C GLN A 132 -6.59 12.10 5.05
N GLU A 133 -7.75 11.43 5.03
CA GLU A 133 -9.03 12.04 5.36
C GLU A 133 -9.02 12.57 6.81
N ALA A 134 -8.60 11.75 7.77
CA ALA A 134 -8.50 12.15 9.17
C ALA A 134 -7.55 13.34 9.39
N ALA A 135 -6.34 13.29 8.81
CA ALA A 135 -5.33 14.34 8.92
C ALA A 135 -5.81 15.70 8.38
N LEU A 136 -6.68 15.68 7.37
CA LEU A 136 -7.25 16.87 6.74
C LEU A 136 -8.62 17.25 7.32
N GLY A 137 -9.08 16.59 8.38
CA GLY A 137 -10.39 16.86 9.00
C GLY A 137 -11.58 16.53 8.10
N ARG A 138 -11.41 15.60 7.16
CA ARG A 138 -12.43 15.17 6.19
C ARG A 138 -13.03 13.80 6.54
N GLU A 139 -12.87 13.37 7.78
CA GLU A 139 -13.30 12.06 8.24
C GLU A 139 -14.75 11.79 7.82
N ARG A 140 -14.91 10.74 7.01
CA ARG A 140 -16.23 10.18 6.74
C ARG A 140 -16.75 9.63 8.07
N PRO A 141 -18.01 9.90 8.48
CA PRO A 141 -18.55 9.27 9.68
C PRO A 141 -18.38 7.75 9.55
N ALA A 142 -17.93 7.11 10.62
CA ALA A 142 -17.83 5.66 10.69
C ALA A 142 -19.14 5.04 10.16
N PRO A 143 -19.09 3.96 9.37
CA PRO A 143 -20.32 3.30 8.95
C PRO A 143 -21.12 3.02 10.21
N ALA A 144 -22.31 3.62 10.31
CA ALA A 144 -23.23 3.36 11.40
C ALA A 144 -23.28 1.85 11.55
N LYS A 145 -22.99 1.34 12.75
CA LYS A 145 -23.28 -0.06 13.07
C LYS A 145 -24.76 -0.20 12.76
N GLY A 146 -25.08 -0.81 11.61
CA GLY A 146 -26.45 -1.14 11.26
C GLY A 146 -27.03 -1.88 12.46
N PRO A 147 -28.32 -1.67 12.78
CA PRO A 147 -28.90 -2.27 13.96
C PRO A 147 -28.54 -3.75 13.95
N ALA A 148 -27.97 -4.23 15.06
CA ALA A 148 -27.83 -5.64 15.30
C ALA A 148 -29.21 -6.22 15.01
N LEU A 149 -29.30 -7.05 13.96
CA LEU A 149 -30.48 -7.85 13.71
C LEU A 149 -30.61 -8.76 14.94
N GLU A 150 -31.35 -8.26 15.93
CA GLU A 150 -31.91 -9.11 16.95
C GLU A 150 -32.94 -10.01 16.26
N ARG A 151 -32.59 -11.30 16.27
CA ARG A 151 -33.43 -12.49 16.07
C ARG A 151 -33.61 -12.98 14.63
#